data_AF-A0A6H9LKL2-F1
#
_entry.id   AF-A0A6H9LKL2-F1
#
_cell.length_a   1.000
_cell.length_b   1.000
_cell.length_c   1.000
_cell.angle_alpha   90.00
_cell.angle_beta   90.00
_cell.angle_gamma   90.00
#
_symmetry.space_group_name_H-M   'P 1'
#
loop_
_entity.id
_entity.type
_entity.pdbx_description
1 polymer ?
#
loop_
_entity_poly.entity_id
_entity_poly.type
_entity_poly.pdbx_seq_one_letter_code
_entity_poly.pdbx_strand_id
1 'polypeptide(L)'
;MKHFKSNFLIALISLFVCAQLFAGSSQELKQDQQDINQSKKVFRNSVVTFNNLSLAVDFWHDANLKGDRKASDEHMQMICQIIEDDIKATYKEASYAKLESTYSKEEAKAKQNSKSSKKDDRFDYVDDKQDSNRIDLYVKSKQHLFKALKQSNSFGFKYRLLADYQQLLRQEMEQEKIEIAEDLGEFDEDSRKYRK
;
A
#
# COMPACT_ATOMS: atom_id res chain seq x y z
N MET A 1 -15.14 53.18 10.21
CA MET A 1 -15.35 51.97 9.37
C MET A 1 -14.22 50.98 9.60
N LYS A 2 -14.37 49.98 10.49
CA LYS A 2 -13.41 48.84 10.60
C LYS A 2 -13.83 47.69 11.53
N HIS A 3 -15.13 47.38 11.68
CA HIS A 3 -15.56 46.23 12.52
C HIS A 3 -16.58 45.28 11.88
N PHE A 4 -16.76 45.33 10.55
CA PHE A 4 -17.80 44.52 9.89
C PHE A 4 -17.32 43.21 9.26
N LYS A 5 -16.04 42.83 9.39
CA LYS A 5 -15.46 41.65 8.70
C LYS A 5 -15.18 40.43 9.59
N SER A 6 -15.21 40.58 10.92
CA SER A 6 -14.83 39.48 11.84
C SER A 6 -15.99 38.53 12.16
N ASN A 7 -17.23 39.01 12.15
CA ASN A 7 -18.39 38.20 12.56
C ASN A 7 -18.94 37.33 11.42
N PHE A 8 -18.50 37.56 10.18
CA PHE A 8 -18.91 36.77 9.02
C PHE A 8 -18.09 35.47 8.86
N LEU A 9 -16.83 35.47 9.32
CA LEU A 9 -15.95 34.30 9.25
C LEU A 9 -16.28 33.24 10.31
N ILE A 10 -16.70 33.69 11.50
CA ILE A 10 -17.12 32.80 12.61
C ILE A 10 -18.47 32.13 12.30
N ALA A 11 -19.37 32.82 11.59
CA ALA A 11 -20.63 32.26 11.13
C ALA A 11 -20.44 31.18 10.04
N LEU A 12 -19.43 31.29 9.18
CA LEU A 12 -19.12 30.29 8.13
C LEU A 12 -18.48 29.02 8.69
N ILE A 13 -17.63 29.12 9.72
CA ILE A 13 -17.03 27.96 10.41
C ILE A 13 -18.10 27.25 11.26
N SER A 14 -19.02 28.01 11.87
CA SER A 14 -20.17 27.46 12.60
C SER A 14 -21.18 26.73 11.70
N LEU A 15 -21.34 27.13 10.44
CA LEU A 15 -22.23 26.46 9.48
C LEU A 15 -21.62 25.16 8.92
N PHE A 16 -20.29 25.05 8.88
CA PHE A 16 -19.62 23.81 8.46
C PHE A 16 -19.72 22.72 9.55
N VAL A 17 -19.67 23.11 10.82
CA VAL A 17 -19.78 22.17 11.96
C VAL A 17 -21.21 21.63 12.15
N CYS A 18 -22.25 22.42 11.83
CA CYS A 18 -23.64 21.93 11.91
C CYS A 18 -24.05 21.02 10.74
N ALA A 19 -23.38 21.10 9.58
CA ALA A 19 -23.62 20.19 8.46
C ALA A 19 -22.97 18.81 8.64
N GLN A 20 -21.90 18.71 9.43
CA GLN A 20 -21.20 17.44 9.66
C GLN A 20 -21.93 16.47 10.61
N LEU A 21 -22.90 16.94 11.40
CA LEU A 21 -23.67 16.05 12.29
C LEU A 21 -24.77 15.25 11.59
N PHE A 22 -25.09 15.56 10.32
CA PHE A 22 -26.01 14.75 9.49
C PHE A 22 -25.39 14.24 8.18
N ALA A 23 -24.17 14.68 7.83
CA ALA A 23 -23.47 14.28 6.60
C ALA A 23 -22.34 13.23 6.80
N GLY A 24 -22.01 12.86 8.04
CA GLY A 24 -20.91 11.95 8.37
C GLY A 24 -20.99 10.59 7.65
N SER A 25 -22.17 9.98 7.61
CA SER A 25 -22.35 8.65 7.02
C SER A 25 -22.17 8.58 5.50
N SER A 26 -22.48 9.66 4.77
CA SER A 26 -22.29 9.69 3.32
C SER A 26 -20.85 10.05 2.92
N GLN A 27 -20.08 10.66 3.83
CA GLN A 27 -18.69 10.99 3.60
C GLN A 27 -17.77 9.81 3.94
N GLU A 28 -18.05 9.07 5.01
CA GLU A 28 -17.39 7.80 5.38
C GLU A 28 -17.53 6.76 4.25
N LEU A 29 -18.77 6.45 3.81
CA LEU A 29 -18.99 5.50 2.71
C LEU A 29 -18.31 5.90 1.38
N LYS A 30 -18.05 7.20 1.15
CA LYS A 30 -17.31 7.65 -0.04
C LYS A 30 -15.81 7.42 0.11
N GLN A 31 -15.28 7.55 1.33
CA GLN A 31 -13.89 7.31 1.65
C GLN A 31 -13.58 5.81 1.56
N ASP A 32 -14.37 4.95 2.21
CA ASP A 32 -14.20 3.49 2.14
C ASP A 32 -14.24 2.99 0.68
N GLN A 33 -15.16 3.54 -0.11
CA GLN A 33 -15.26 3.21 -1.54
C GLN A 33 -14.03 3.65 -2.34
N GLN A 34 -13.38 4.77 -1.97
CA GLN A 34 -12.12 5.23 -2.57
C GLN A 34 -10.97 4.30 -2.18
N ASP A 35 -10.90 3.90 -0.91
CA ASP A 35 -9.85 3.04 -0.37
C ASP A 35 -9.91 1.64 -1.03
N ILE A 36 -11.09 1.02 -1.11
CA ILE A 36 -11.31 -0.23 -1.86
C ILE A 36 -10.84 -0.12 -3.32
N ASN A 37 -11.11 1.01 -3.97
CA ASN A 37 -10.70 1.22 -5.37
C ASN A 37 -9.18 1.37 -5.50
N GLN A 38 -8.53 1.99 -4.51
CA GLN A 38 -7.09 2.09 -4.43
C GLN A 38 -6.46 0.70 -4.20
N SER A 39 -6.94 -0.07 -3.23
CA SER A 39 -6.48 -1.44 -2.95
C SER A 39 -6.59 -2.34 -4.19
N LYS A 40 -7.73 -2.28 -4.91
CA LYS A 40 -7.90 -3.00 -6.20
C LYS A 40 -6.90 -2.56 -7.27
N LYS A 41 -6.51 -1.28 -7.30
CA LYS A 41 -5.53 -0.78 -8.26
C LYS A 41 -4.13 -1.29 -7.91
N VAL A 42 -3.75 -1.28 -6.63
CA VAL A 42 -2.49 -1.85 -6.13
C VAL A 42 -2.41 -3.33 -6.52
N PHE A 43 -3.44 -4.11 -6.19
CA PHE A 43 -3.52 -5.53 -6.56
C PHE A 43 -3.35 -5.80 -8.05
N ARG A 44 -4.01 -5.02 -8.91
CA ARG A 44 -3.83 -5.16 -10.38
C ARG A 44 -2.40 -4.87 -10.81
N ASN A 45 -1.74 -3.89 -10.21
CA ASN A 45 -0.35 -3.59 -10.52
C ASN A 45 0.56 -4.74 -10.08
N SER A 46 0.35 -5.30 -8.88
CA SER A 46 1.10 -6.46 -8.36
C SER A 46 0.97 -7.68 -9.28
N VAL A 47 -0.24 -7.96 -9.79
CA VAL A 47 -0.49 -9.01 -10.79
C VAL A 47 0.26 -8.76 -12.10
N VAL A 48 0.27 -7.51 -12.60
CA VAL A 48 0.99 -7.15 -13.83
C VAL A 48 2.50 -7.31 -13.64
N THR A 49 3.04 -6.82 -12.53
CA THR A 49 4.46 -6.98 -12.16
C THR A 49 4.85 -8.46 -12.10
N PHE A 50 4.05 -9.28 -11.42
CA PHE A 50 4.27 -10.71 -11.31
C PHE A 50 4.33 -11.38 -12.69
N ASN A 51 3.33 -11.13 -13.55
CA ASN A 51 3.26 -11.75 -14.88
C ASN A 51 4.42 -11.31 -15.78
N ASN A 52 4.77 -10.02 -15.76
CA ASN A 52 5.90 -9.50 -16.53
C ASN A 52 7.22 -10.12 -16.06
N LEU A 53 7.41 -10.25 -14.75
CA LEU A 53 8.59 -10.89 -14.19
C LEU A 53 8.65 -12.37 -14.59
N SER A 54 7.56 -13.12 -14.44
CA SER A 54 7.51 -14.54 -14.83
C SER A 54 7.86 -14.75 -16.30
N LEU A 55 7.27 -13.96 -17.19
CA LEU A 55 7.57 -14.05 -18.61
C LEU A 55 9.04 -13.73 -18.92
N ALA A 56 9.60 -12.69 -18.29
CA ALA A 56 11.01 -12.32 -18.49
C ALA A 56 11.96 -13.41 -17.96
N VAL A 57 11.62 -14.06 -16.84
CA VAL A 57 12.38 -15.19 -16.28
C VAL A 57 12.35 -16.40 -17.21
N ASP A 58 11.19 -16.72 -17.79
CA ASP A 58 11.06 -17.84 -18.74
C ASP A 58 11.92 -17.62 -19.99
N PHE A 59 11.89 -16.41 -20.57
CA PHE A 59 12.73 -16.07 -21.71
C PHE A 59 14.22 -16.06 -21.38
N TRP A 60 14.59 -15.53 -20.20
CA TRP A 60 15.96 -15.58 -19.73
C TRP A 60 16.46 -17.02 -19.55
N HIS A 61 15.64 -17.88 -18.95
CA HIS A 61 15.97 -19.29 -18.74
C HIS A 61 16.15 -20.03 -20.08
N ASP A 62 15.21 -19.87 -21.01
CA ASP A 62 15.29 -20.46 -22.36
C ASP A 62 16.51 -19.98 -23.14
N ALA A 63 16.83 -18.68 -23.10
CA ALA A 63 18.03 -18.13 -23.73
C ALA A 63 19.33 -18.75 -23.17
N ASN A 64 19.39 -18.99 -21.86
CA ASN A 64 20.53 -19.67 -21.22
C ASN A 64 20.66 -21.12 -21.68
N LEU A 65 19.55 -21.86 -21.78
CA LEU A 65 19.56 -23.24 -22.27
C LEU A 65 19.99 -23.34 -23.73
N LYS A 66 19.63 -22.35 -24.55
CA LYS A 66 20.04 -22.25 -25.95
C LYS A 66 21.45 -21.72 -26.15
N GLY A 67 22.09 -21.21 -25.10
CA GLY A 67 23.41 -20.59 -25.17
C GLY A 67 23.42 -19.22 -25.86
N ASP A 68 22.27 -18.58 -26.04
CA ASP A 68 22.16 -17.22 -26.60
C ASP A 68 22.51 -16.19 -25.51
N ARG A 69 23.80 -15.84 -25.47
CA ARG A 69 24.33 -14.89 -24.48
C ARG A 69 23.71 -13.51 -24.60
N LYS A 70 23.46 -13.04 -25.83
CA LYS A 70 22.92 -11.71 -26.07
C LYS A 70 21.49 -11.61 -25.53
N ALA A 71 20.64 -12.57 -25.89
CA ALA A 71 19.26 -12.62 -25.37
C ALA A 71 19.24 -12.83 -23.85
N SER A 72 20.13 -13.67 -23.31
CA SER A 72 20.26 -13.85 -21.85
C SER A 72 20.57 -12.52 -21.14
N ASP A 73 21.52 -11.74 -21.65
CA ASP A 73 21.88 -10.46 -21.03
C ASP A 73 20.74 -9.44 -21.13
N GLU A 74 20.07 -9.36 -22.29
CA GLU A 74 18.91 -8.49 -22.50
C GLU A 74 17.75 -8.83 -21.55
N HIS A 75 17.39 -10.12 -21.43
CA HIS A 75 16.32 -10.54 -20.51
C HIS A 75 16.71 -10.36 -19.05
N MET A 76 17.97 -10.56 -18.67
CA MET A 76 18.44 -10.27 -17.31
C MET A 76 18.35 -8.76 -16.99
N GLN A 77 18.65 -7.88 -17.95
CA GLN A 77 18.45 -6.43 -17.78
C GLN A 77 16.97 -6.10 -17.59
N MET A 78 16.08 -6.69 -18.39
CA MET A 78 14.63 -6.54 -18.26
C MET A 78 14.13 -6.99 -16.88
N ILE A 79 14.56 -8.16 -16.41
CA ILE A 79 14.28 -8.67 -15.06
C ILE A 79 14.71 -7.66 -14.00
N CYS A 80 15.93 -7.13 -14.11
CA CYS A 80 16.45 -6.16 -13.14
C CYS A 80 15.62 -4.87 -13.13
N GLN A 81 15.19 -4.40 -14.30
CA GLN A 81 14.35 -3.21 -14.41
C GLN A 81 12.98 -3.42 -13.75
N ILE A 82 12.33 -4.57 -14.01
CA ILE A 82 11.03 -4.90 -13.39
C ILE A 82 11.15 -4.93 -11.86
N ILE A 83 12.18 -5.59 -11.32
CA ILE A 83 12.42 -5.66 -9.87
C ILE A 83 12.71 -4.28 -9.28
N GLU A 84 13.49 -3.45 -9.98
CA GLU A 84 13.81 -2.11 -9.51
C GLU A 84 12.57 -1.20 -9.45
N ASP A 85 11.70 -1.28 -10.45
CA ASP A 85 10.46 -0.51 -10.50
C ASP A 85 9.45 -0.97 -9.45
N ASP A 86 9.37 -2.29 -9.20
CA ASP A 86 8.58 -2.86 -8.11
C ASP A 86 9.07 -2.39 -6.73
N ILE A 87 10.37 -2.47 -6.45
CA ILE A 87 10.96 -1.96 -5.20
C ILE A 87 10.65 -0.47 -4.99
N LYS A 88 10.74 0.34 -6.07
CA LYS A 88 10.40 1.77 -6.01
C LYS A 88 8.93 1.99 -5.69
N ALA A 89 8.03 1.19 -6.27
CA ALA A 89 6.61 1.25 -5.99
C ALA A 89 6.31 0.90 -4.53
N THR A 90 6.84 -0.22 -4.02
CA THR A 90 6.66 -0.64 -2.62
C THR A 90 7.27 0.37 -1.65
N TYR A 91 8.44 0.95 -1.95
CA TYR A 91 9.03 1.98 -1.10
C TYR A 91 8.17 3.25 -1.03
N LYS A 92 7.59 3.67 -2.15
CA LYS A 92 6.71 4.83 -2.20
C LYS A 92 5.46 4.60 -1.35
N GLU A 93 4.86 3.43 -1.44
CA GLU A 93 3.75 3.00 -0.60
C GLU A 93 4.11 3.00 0.90
N ALA A 94 5.25 2.39 1.26
CA ALA A 94 5.78 2.40 2.62
C ALA A 94 5.96 3.83 3.17
N SER A 95 6.44 4.74 2.34
CA SER A 95 6.65 6.13 2.74
C SER A 95 5.34 6.89 2.99
N TYR A 96 4.28 6.59 2.25
CA TYR A 96 2.96 7.16 2.49
C TYR A 96 2.31 6.58 3.74
N ALA A 97 2.32 5.26 3.92
CA ALA A 97 1.80 4.61 5.13
C ALA A 97 2.50 5.13 6.40
N LYS A 98 3.81 5.35 6.33
CA LYS A 98 4.57 5.95 7.43
C LYS A 98 4.14 7.40 7.71
N LEU A 99 3.90 8.19 6.67
CA LEU A 99 3.45 9.58 6.79
C LEU A 99 2.04 9.64 7.40
N GLU A 100 1.12 8.79 6.94
CA GLU A 100 -0.25 8.67 7.45
C GLU A 100 -0.26 8.28 8.93
N SER A 101 0.52 7.27 9.33
CA SER A 101 0.66 6.89 10.74
C SER A 101 1.25 8.01 11.61
N THR A 102 2.07 8.93 11.05
CA THR A 102 2.57 10.09 11.79
C THR A 102 1.50 11.17 11.98
N TYR A 103 0.65 11.41 10.98
CA TYR A 103 -0.48 12.34 11.11
C TYR A 103 -1.54 11.81 12.09
N SER A 104 -1.90 10.52 12.00
CA SER A 104 -2.82 9.86 12.94
C SER A 104 -2.32 9.95 14.39
N LYS A 105 -0.99 9.84 14.60
CA LYS A 105 -0.34 10.05 15.91
C LYS A 105 -0.45 11.47 16.45
N GLU A 106 -0.35 12.47 15.59
CA GLU A 106 -0.50 13.87 15.98
C GLU A 106 -1.95 14.21 16.34
N GLU A 107 -2.91 13.67 15.59
CA GLU A 107 -4.34 13.79 15.90
C GLU A 107 -4.73 13.07 17.19
N ALA A 108 -4.26 11.84 17.41
CA ALA A 108 -4.53 11.09 18.65
C ALA A 108 -3.94 11.81 19.89
N LYS A 109 -2.76 12.43 19.77
CA LYS A 109 -2.17 13.26 20.83
C LYS A 109 -2.96 14.55 21.07
N ALA A 110 -3.51 15.15 20.01
CA ALA A 110 -4.40 16.30 20.15
C ALA A 110 -5.72 15.93 20.86
N LYS A 111 -6.31 14.77 20.54
CA LYS A 111 -7.51 14.23 21.20
C LYS A 111 -7.28 13.81 22.65
N GLN A 112 -6.10 13.27 22.99
CA GLN A 112 -5.77 12.93 24.40
C GLN A 112 -5.69 14.14 25.34
N ASN A 113 -5.47 15.35 24.82
CA ASN A 113 -5.54 16.59 25.60
C ASN A 113 -7.00 17.07 25.83
N SER A 114 -7.97 16.55 25.08
CA SER A 114 -9.40 16.73 25.34
C SER A 114 -9.94 15.52 26.12
N LYS A 115 -10.31 15.71 27.38
CA LYS A 115 -10.82 14.65 28.27
C LYS A 115 -12.12 14.01 27.74
N SER A 116 -12.06 12.95 26.93
CA SER A 116 -13.00 11.82 26.95
C SER A 116 -12.70 10.82 25.83
N SER A 117 -12.99 9.54 26.08
CA SER A 117 -12.73 8.35 25.23
C SER A 117 -11.29 7.85 25.31
N LYS A 118 -11.11 6.64 25.87
CA LYS A 118 -9.80 6.07 26.23
C LYS A 118 -9.71 4.57 25.89
N LYS A 119 -10.64 4.05 25.09
CA LYS A 119 -10.73 2.61 24.82
C LYS A 119 -10.76 2.21 23.33
N ASP A 120 -11.26 3.03 22.41
CA ASP A 120 -11.24 2.69 20.98
C ASP A 120 -9.91 3.03 20.29
N ASP A 121 -9.38 4.25 20.45
CA ASP A 121 -8.13 4.71 19.80
C ASP A 121 -6.86 3.86 20.08
N ARG A 122 -6.92 2.90 21.01
CA ARG A 122 -5.79 2.06 21.38
C ARG A 122 -5.62 0.83 20.48
N PHE A 123 -6.69 0.39 19.80
CA PHE A 123 -6.65 -0.75 18.89
C PHE A 123 -6.05 -0.33 17.54
N ASP A 124 -6.56 0.73 16.92
CA ASP A 124 -6.06 1.26 15.63
C ASP A 124 -4.56 1.56 15.64
N TYR A 125 -4.04 2.13 16.74
CA TYR A 125 -2.62 2.47 16.85
C TYR A 125 -1.68 1.25 16.88
N VAL A 126 -2.14 0.10 17.38
CA VAL A 126 -1.32 -1.12 17.43
C VAL A 126 -1.26 -1.75 16.04
N ASP A 127 -2.35 -1.66 15.28
CA ASP A 127 -2.49 -2.18 13.92
C ASP A 127 -1.59 -1.40 12.93
N ASP A 128 -1.68 -0.07 12.94
CA ASP A 128 -0.84 0.84 12.14
C ASP A 128 0.67 0.57 12.30
N LYS A 129 1.08 0.21 13.53
CA LYS A 129 2.49 -0.07 13.84
C LYS A 129 2.90 -1.45 13.35
N GLN A 130 2.01 -2.44 13.35
CA GLN A 130 2.29 -3.76 12.80
C GLN A 130 2.41 -3.69 11.27
N ASP A 131 1.50 -2.98 10.61
CA ASP A 131 1.54 -2.82 9.15
C ASP A 131 2.72 -2.00 8.67
N SER A 132 3.08 -0.92 9.35
CA SER A 132 4.30 -0.16 9.02
C SER A 132 5.57 -1.01 9.14
N ASN A 133 5.67 -1.89 10.15
CA ASN A 133 6.81 -2.79 10.28
C ASN A 133 6.80 -3.89 9.21
N ARG A 134 5.62 -4.37 8.82
CA ARG A 134 5.43 -5.41 7.80
C ARG A 134 5.88 -4.91 6.43
N ILE A 135 5.45 -3.73 6.01
CA ILE A 135 5.85 -3.12 4.74
C ILE A 135 7.38 -2.89 4.70
N ASP A 136 7.97 -2.42 5.80
CA ASP A 136 9.42 -2.26 5.93
C ASP A 136 10.19 -3.58 5.76
N LEU A 137 9.63 -4.70 6.24
CA LEU A 137 10.22 -6.03 6.07
C LEU A 137 10.14 -6.51 4.62
N TYR A 138 9.03 -6.26 3.91
CA TYR A 138 8.88 -6.58 2.50
C TYR A 138 9.89 -5.82 1.63
N VAL A 139 9.99 -4.50 1.82
CA VAL A 139 10.98 -3.67 1.10
C VAL A 139 12.40 -4.18 1.32
N LYS A 140 12.78 -4.48 2.57
CA LYS A 140 14.12 -5.01 2.89
C LYS A 140 14.37 -6.37 2.23
N SER A 141 13.36 -7.24 2.22
CA SER A 141 13.45 -8.57 1.60
C SER A 141 13.65 -8.47 0.09
N LYS A 142 12.86 -7.64 -0.60
CA LYS A 142 13.02 -7.36 -2.04
C LYS A 142 14.40 -6.79 -2.35
N GLN A 143 14.85 -5.79 -1.59
CA GLN A 143 16.17 -5.18 -1.76
C GLN A 143 17.31 -6.18 -1.54
N HIS A 144 17.19 -7.05 -0.53
CA HIS A 144 18.18 -8.08 -0.25
C HIS A 144 18.31 -9.07 -1.42
N LEU A 145 17.18 -9.61 -1.90
CA LEU A 145 17.14 -10.52 -3.04
C LEU A 145 17.71 -9.87 -4.30
N PHE A 146 17.31 -8.62 -4.57
CA PHE A 146 17.80 -7.90 -5.74
C PHE A 146 19.30 -7.64 -5.69
N LYS A 147 19.83 -7.26 -4.53
CA LYS A 147 21.27 -7.10 -4.33
C LYS A 147 22.00 -8.42 -4.56
N ALA A 148 21.51 -9.53 -4.00
CA ALA A 148 22.11 -10.85 -4.20
C ALA A 148 22.07 -11.28 -5.68
N LEU A 149 20.99 -10.97 -6.39
CA LEU A 149 20.81 -11.27 -7.82
C LEU A 149 21.88 -10.58 -8.66
N LYS A 150 22.09 -9.27 -8.44
CA LYS A 150 23.08 -8.47 -9.17
C LYS A 150 24.52 -8.88 -8.89
N GLN A 151 24.80 -9.40 -7.71
CA GLN A 151 26.15 -9.81 -7.30
C GLN A 151 26.51 -11.23 -7.75
N SER A 152 25.51 -12.05 -8.06
CA SER A 152 25.72 -13.43 -8.51
C SER A 152 26.16 -13.48 -9.96
N ASN A 153 27.07 -14.42 -10.26
CA ASN A 153 27.39 -14.84 -11.63
C ASN A 153 26.89 -16.26 -11.95
N SER A 154 26.33 -16.97 -10.97
CA SER A 154 25.86 -18.34 -11.14
C SER A 154 24.42 -18.37 -11.67
N PHE A 155 24.21 -19.02 -12.81
CA PHE A 155 22.90 -19.22 -13.42
C PHE A 155 21.90 -19.85 -12.43
N GLY A 156 22.24 -20.99 -11.84
CA GLY A 156 21.35 -21.71 -10.92
C GLY A 156 21.02 -20.89 -9.66
N PHE A 157 21.98 -20.12 -9.14
CA PHE A 157 21.72 -19.26 -7.98
C PHE A 157 20.83 -18.06 -8.35
N LYS A 158 21.02 -17.45 -9.52
CA LYS A 158 20.13 -16.40 -10.02
C LYS A 158 18.70 -16.93 -10.21
N TYR A 159 18.55 -18.11 -10.81
CA TYR A 159 17.25 -18.73 -11.01
C TYR A 159 16.52 -18.97 -9.69
N ARG A 160 17.23 -19.47 -8.66
CA ARG A 160 16.67 -19.61 -7.31
C ARG A 160 16.23 -18.27 -6.70
N LEU A 161 17.07 -17.23 -6.78
CA LEU A 161 16.73 -15.90 -6.26
C LEU A 161 15.50 -15.30 -6.95
N LEU A 162 15.33 -15.56 -8.25
CA LEU A 162 14.17 -15.12 -9.02
C LEU A 162 12.91 -15.88 -8.60
N ALA A 163 13.00 -17.18 -8.32
CA ALA A 163 11.90 -17.95 -7.76
C ALA A 163 11.52 -17.45 -6.35
N ASP A 164 12.51 -17.16 -5.50
CA ASP A 164 12.28 -16.58 -4.17
C ASP A 164 11.58 -15.21 -4.27
N TYR A 165 11.97 -14.38 -5.25
CA TYR A 165 11.33 -13.09 -5.51
C TYR A 165 9.88 -13.25 -6.00
N GLN A 166 9.63 -14.17 -6.93
CA GLN A 166 8.28 -14.47 -7.40
C GLN A 166 7.39 -14.99 -6.28
N GLN A 167 7.92 -15.80 -5.37
CA GLN A 167 7.20 -16.27 -4.18
C GLN A 167 6.82 -15.09 -3.27
N LEU A 168 7.73 -14.12 -3.08
CA LEU A 168 7.46 -12.92 -2.30
C LEU A 168 6.31 -12.11 -2.92
N LEU A 169 6.31 -11.90 -4.24
CA LEU A 169 5.21 -11.22 -4.94
C LEU A 169 3.88 -11.96 -4.81
N ARG A 170 3.88 -13.30 -4.83
CA ARG A 170 2.66 -14.09 -4.60
C ARG A 170 2.08 -13.86 -3.21
N GLN A 171 2.94 -13.82 -2.19
CA GLN A 171 2.53 -13.56 -0.82
C GLN A 171 1.93 -12.15 -0.67
N GLU A 172 2.51 -11.14 -1.31
CA GLU A 172 1.97 -9.78 -1.33
C GLU A 172 0.57 -9.76 -1.98
N MET A 173 0.42 -10.36 -3.17
CA MET A 173 -0.88 -10.44 -3.85
C MET A 173 -1.95 -11.19 -3.03
N GLU A 174 -1.56 -12.24 -2.31
CA GLU A 174 -2.48 -12.96 -1.42
C GLU A 174 -2.95 -12.08 -0.26
N GLN A 175 -2.05 -11.27 0.31
CA GLN A 175 -2.38 -10.32 1.37
C GLN A 175 -3.29 -9.20 0.87
N GLU A 176 -2.94 -8.55 -0.24
CA GLU A 176 -3.76 -7.51 -0.87
C GLU A 176 -5.18 -8.02 -1.18
N LYS A 177 -5.31 -9.29 -1.58
CA LYS A 177 -6.61 -9.91 -1.85
C LYS A 177 -7.44 -10.09 -0.57
N ILE A 178 -6.79 -10.43 0.54
CA ILE A 178 -7.46 -10.56 1.85
C ILE A 178 -7.94 -9.19 2.31
N GLU A 179 -7.08 -8.17 2.25
CA GLU A 179 -7.41 -6.78 2.62
C GLU A 179 -8.61 -6.26 1.81
N ILE A 180 -8.60 -6.42 0.48
CA ILE A 180 -9.76 -6.02 -0.36
C ILE A 180 -11.05 -6.73 0.06
N ALA A 181 -10.96 -7.99 0.51
CA ALA A 181 -12.14 -8.75 0.93
C ALA A 181 -12.66 -8.29 2.29
N GLU A 182 -11.77 -7.93 3.21
CA GLU A 182 -12.09 -7.34 4.51
C GLU A 182 -12.73 -5.96 4.33
N ASP A 183 -12.11 -5.06 3.56
CA ASP A 183 -12.64 -3.72 3.25
C ASP A 183 -14.05 -3.79 2.63
N LEU A 184 -14.27 -4.74 1.71
CA LEU A 184 -15.59 -4.95 1.09
C LEU A 184 -16.63 -5.45 2.09
N GLY A 185 -16.22 -6.28 3.04
CA GLY A 185 -17.08 -6.78 4.11
C GLY A 185 -17.54 -5.65 5.03
N GLU A 186 -16.60 -4.81 5.47
CA GLU A 186 -16.87 -3.66 6.33
C GLU A 186 -17.77 -2.63 5.63
N PHE A 187 -17.49 -2.29 4.37
CA PHE A 187 -18.33 -1.40 3.57
C PHE A 187 -19.77 -1.91 3.42
N ASP A 188 -19.94 -3.23 3.23
CA ASP A 188 -21.26 -3.87 3.15
C ASP A 188 -22.01 -3.83 4.49
N GLU A 189 -21.31 -3.96 5.62
CA GLU A 189 -21.89 -3.86 6.96
C GLU A 189 -22.34 -2.44 7.30
N ASP A 190 -21.48 -1.45 7.04
CA ASP A 190 -21.77 -0.04 7.30
C ASP A 190 -22.88 0.47 6.40
N SER A 191 -22.87 0.13 5.12
CA SER A 191 -23.95 0.50 4.20
C SER A 191 -25.31 -0.13 4.57
N ARG A 192 -25.34 -1.28 5.25
CA ARG A 192 -26.58 -1.87 5.81
C ARG A 192 -27.02 -1.16 7.08
N LYS A 193 -26.10 -0.74 7.94
CA LYS A 193 -26.38 -0.01 9.18
C LYS A 193 -27.06 1.34 8.90
N TYR A 194 -26.68 2.01 7.83
CA TYR A 194 -27.25 3.30 7.41
C TYR A 194 -28.56 3.19 6.60
N ARG A 195 -29.05 1.97 6.32
CA ARG A 195 -30.35 1.72 5.65
C ARG A 195 -31.51 1.42 6.62
N LYS A 196 -31.23 1.19 7.91
CA LYS A 196 -32.24 0.95 8.96
C LYS A 196 -32.56 2.23 9.71
#